data_AF-A0A2P8GDC5-F1
#
_entry.id   AF-A0A2P8GDC5-F1
#
_cell.length_a   1.000
_cell.length_b   1.000
_cell.length_c   1.000
_cell.angle_alpha   90.00
_cell.angle_beta   90.00
_cell.angle_gamma   90.00
#
_symmetry.space_group_name_H-M   'P 1'
#
loop_
_entity.id
_entity.type
_entity.pdbx_description
1 polymer ?
#
loop_
_entity_poly.entity_id
_entity_poly.type
_entity_poly.pdbx_seq_one_letter_code
_entity_poly.pdbx_strand_id
1 'polypeptide(L)'
;MSKKKRVPPTSIFIACEGKNTEPIYFEKIKEIVEEDFNLAITIYPDKNDEAHSSHALGLVEEARSRIDEFDEVWAVFDKNGYTKHREAFDLANQQVLGKKVNIAFSSISFEHWVLLHFEKSNTAFPKSKDIIDRLAGCGYFPEYEKKTYIDTFSRLQERTAIALENSAWLEYQKTSSGLLPDTPVYQLNPYTNVGKLVKRLLGIETVFIWSGIGIETTVEDLQITLQYQGLVLSILIENKSNGQYVFNQTNIGQYLQIRDSVGGVNDFSLAATKLIAPGAKESLELSVKSPLAGNIVTFLLKGTKAVIELN
;
A
#
# COMPACT_ATOMS: atom_id res chain seq x y z
N MET A 1 39.97 -1.50 22.10
CA MET A 1 38.75 -1.76 21.31
C MET A 1 37.87 -0.52 21.38
N SER A 2 37.68 0.18 20.25
CA SER A 2 36.73 1.31 20.20
C SER A 2 35.32 0.76 20.43
N LYS A 3 34.61 1.24 21.46
CA LYS A 3 33.19 0.90 21.66
C LYS A 3 32.43 1.43 20.45
N LYS A 4 31.91 0.53 19.60
CA LYS A 4 31.00 0.88 18.52
C LYS A 4 29.85 1.71 19.13
N LYS A 5 29.73 2.98 18.76
CA LYS A 5 28.67 3.87 19.25
C LYS A 5 27.34 3.27 18.76
N ARG A 6 26.49 2.81 19.68
CA ARG A 6 25.17 2.25 19.33
C ARG A 6 24.31 3.40 18.78
N VAL A 7 23.69 3.16 17.63
CA VAL A 7 22.68 4.08 17.08
C VAL A 7 21.41 3.88 17.91
N PRO A 8 20.83 4.92 18.53
CA PRO A 8 19.58 4.77 19.27
C PRO A 8 18.46 4.31 18.33
N PRO A 9 17.48 3.54 18.82
CA PRO A 9 16.35 3.11 17.99
C PRO A 9 15.48 4.30 17.58
N THR A 10 14.83 4.20 16.43
CA THR A 10 13.79 5.17 16.04
C THR A 10 12.51 4.87 16.82
N SER A 11 12.02 5.83 17.60
CA SER A 11 10.83 5.62 18.44
C SER A 11 9.54 5.95 17.69
N ILE A 12 8.55 5.05 17.74
CA ILE A 12 7.26 5.18 17.05
C ILE A 12 6.12 5.01 18.05
N PHE A 13 5.19 5.97 18.10
CA PHE A 13 3.94 5.85 18.86
C PHE A 13 2.75 5.63 17.92
N ILE A 14 1.88 4.67 18.24
CA ILE A 14 0.72 4.30 17.42
C ILE A 14 -0.54 4.29 18.29
N ALA A 15 -1.42 5.26 18.12
CA ALA A 15 -2.72 5.33 18.78
C ALA A 15 -3.82 4.70 17.94
N CYS A 16 -4.42 3.61 18.41
CA CYS A 16 -5.48 2.84 17.76
C CYS A 16 -6.85 3.15 18.38
N GLU A 17 -7.90 3.16 17.56
CA GLU A 17 -9.28 3.32 18.01
C GLU A 17 -9.79 2.14 18.83
N GLY A 18 -9.56 0.92 18.34
CA GLY A 18 -9.94 -0.33 19.00
C GLY A 18 -8.94 -0.78 20.07
N LYS A 19 -9.41 -1.62 21.01
CA LYS A 19 -8.56 -2.27 22.03
C LYS A 19 -8.08 -3.68 21.65
N ASN A 20 -8.57 -4.22 20.54
CA ASN A 20 -8.37 -5.63 20.18
C ASN A 20 -7.62 -5.74 18.85
N THR A 21 -8.35 -5.72 17.72
CA THR A 21 -7.81 -6.05 16.40
C THR A 21 -6.54 -5.27 16.05
N GLU A 22 -6.58 -3.95 16.10
CA GLU A 22 -5.49 -3.08 15.66
C GLU A 22 -4.28 -3.17 16.62
N PRO A 23 -4.43 -3.03 17.96
CA PRO A 23 -3.30 -3.23 18.87
C PRO A 23 -2.67 -4.60 18.76
N ILE A 24 -3.46 -5.69 18.72
CA ILE A 24 -2.94 -7.06 18.60
C ILE A 24 -2.17 -7.23 17.28
N TYR A 25 -2.68 -6.67 16.19
CA TYR A 25 -2.03 -6.73 14.88
C TYR A 25 -0.67 -6.00 14.90
N PHE A 26 -0.60 -4.79 15.45
CA PHE A 26 0.65 -4.01 15.48
C PHE A 26 1.64 -4.52 16.54
N GLU A 27 1.18 -5.06 17.67
CA GLU A 27 2.06 -5.69 18.68
C GLU A 27 2.79 -6.89 18.06
N LYS A 28 2.10 -7.66 17.20
CA LYS A 28 2.73 -8.76 16.47
C LYS A 28 3.75 -8.29 15.45
N ILE A 29 3.52 -7.17 14.77
CA ILE A 29 4.55 -6.54 13.92
C ILE A 29 5.72 -6.10 14.78
N LYS A 30 5.47 -5.42 15.90
CA LYS A 30 6.49 -4.94 16.84
C LYS A 30 7.44 -6.05 17.30
N GLU A 31 6.88 -7.19 17.72
CA GLU A 31 7.65 -8.38 18.13
C GLU A 31 8.66 -8.84 17.06
N ILE A 32 8.39 -8.58 15.78
CA ILE A 32 9.24 -8.99 14.65
C ILE A 32 10.25 -7.91 14.29
N VAL A 33 9.90 -6.62 14.40
CA VAL A 33 10.65 -5.53 13.75
C VAL A 33 11.58 -4.74 14.66
N GLU A 34 11.38 -4.74 15.98
CA GLU A 34 12.13 -3.85 16.88
C GLU A 34 13.65 -4.13 16.86
N GLU A 35 14.03 -5.40 16.87
CA GLU A 35 15.44 -5.79 16.81
C GLU A 35 16.02 -5.63 15.39
N ASP A 36 15.32 -6.14 14.38
CA ASP A 36 15.80 -6.19 12.99
C ASP A 36 15.94 -4.80 12.36
N PHE A 37 15.05 -3.86 12.72
CA PHE A 37 15.02 -2.52 12.14
C PHE A 37 15.44 -1.42 13.13
N ASN A 38 15.93 -1.79 14.31
CA ASN A 38 16.32 -0.86 15.38
C ASN A 38 15.21 0.18 15.68
N LEU A 39 14.01 -0.34 15.97
CA LEU A 39 12.81 0.44 16.30
C LEU A 39 12.45 0.29 17.77
N ALA A 40 11.76 1.28 18.32
CA ALA A 40 11.11 1.21 19.64
C ALA A 40 9.65 1.64 19.49
N ILE A 41 8.73 0.68 19.48
CA ILE A 41 7.33 0.91 19.13
C ILE A 41 6.46 0.86 20.39
N THR A 42 5.65 1.90 20.59
CA THR A 42 4.64 1.98 21.64
C THR A 42 3.26 2.02 21.00
N ILE A 43 2.38 1.11 21.42
CA ILE A 43 1.02 0.98 20.91
C ILE A 43 0.05 1.37 22.02
N TYR A 44 -0.91 2.21 21.67
CA TYR A 44 -1.98 2.71 22.53
C TYR A 44 -3.34 2.37 21.90
N PRO A 45 -4.38 2.04 22.68
CA PRO A 45 -4.31 1.75 24.10
C PRO A 45 -3.61 0.41 24.37
N ASP A 46 -2.89 0.32 25.48
CA ASP A 46 -2.56 -0.96 26.08
C ASP A 46 -3.83 -1.58 26.71
N LYS A 47 -3.82 -2.90 26.94
CA LYS A 47 -4.89 -3.65 27.62
C LYS A 47 -5.25 -3.08 29.00
N ASN A 48 -4.35 -2.31 29.61
CA ASN A 48 -4.50 -1.72 30.93
C ASN A 48 -5.05 -0.28 30.91
N ASP A 49 -5.23 0.33 29.73
CA ASP A 49 -5.72 1.71 29.64
C ASP A 49 -7.23 1.78 29.88
N GLU A 50 -7.62 2.33 31.04
CA GLU A 50 -9.02 2.53 31.43
C GLU A 50 -9.67 3.66 30.61
N ALA A 51 -8.95 4.76 30.39
CA ALA A 51 -9.35 5.88 29.55
C ALA A 51 -8.71 5.76 28.17
N HIS A 52 -9.54 5.60 27.13
CA HIS A 52 -9.10 5.54 25.74
C HIS A 52 -9.96 6.46 24.89
N SER A 53 -9.32 7.26 24.03
CA SER A 53 -10.08 7.97 23.01
C SER A 53 -10.52 7.00 21.93
N SER A 54 -11.82 6.84 21.73
CA SER A 54 -12.39 5.93 20.74
C SER A 54 -12.88 6.66 19.49
N HIS A 55 -12.30 7.82 19.17
CA HIS A 55 -12.71 8.62 18.01
C HIS A 55 -11.54 9.33 17.34
N ALA A 56 -11.65 9.57 16.04
CA ALA A 56 -10.59 10.08 15.18
C ALA A 56 -9.87 11.33 15.73
N LEU A 57 -10.60 12.37 16.14
CA LEU A 57 -9.99 13.63 16.61
C LEU A 57 -9.15 13.41 17.87
N GLY A 58 -9.69 12.71 18.86
CA GLY A 58 -8.98 12.47 20.10
C GLY A 58 -7.80 11.51 19.96
N LEU A 59 -7.82 10.58 19.00
CA LEU A 59 -6.64 9.77 18.66
C LEU A 59 -5.52 10.63 18.04
N VAL A 60 -5.90 11.60 17.20
CA VAL A 60 -4.93 12.57 16.67
C VAL A 60 -4.40 13.49 17.77
N GLU A 61 -5.26 13.95 18.70
CA GLU A 61 -4.83 14.73 19.87
C GLU A 61 -3.89 13.93 20.77
N GLU A 62 -4.20 12.66 21.04
CA GLU A 62 -3.35 11.75 21.81
C GLU A 62 -1.99 11.57 21.13
N ALA A 63 -1.95 11.18 19.85
CA ALA A 63 -0.71 11.03 19.10
C ALA A 63 0.09 12.34 19.03
N ARG A 64 -0.59 13.49 18.88
CA ARG A 64 0.03 14.81 18.85
C ARG A 64 0.63 15.19 20.20
N SER A 65 0.02 14.78 21.32
CA SER A 65 0.53 15.06 22.66
C SER A 65 1.89 14.37 22.93
N ARG A 66 2.22 13.33 22.15
CA ARG A 66 3.46 12.54 22.26
C ARG A 66 4.51 12.91 21.20
N ILE A 67 4.29 13.96 20.40
CA ILE A 67 5.12 14.27 19.22
C ILE A 67 6.54 14.75 19.54
N ASP A 68 6.74 15.32 20.74
CA ASP A 68 8.03 15.71 21.28
C ASP A 68 8.78 14.53 21.93
N GLU A 69 8.06 13.52 22.43
CA GLU A 69 8.60 12.30 23.03
C GLU A 69 9.06 11.25 22.00
N PHE A 70 8.42 11.17 20.83
CA PHE A 70 8.66 10.14 19.82
C PHE A 70 9.18 10.69 18.50
N ASP A 71 10.02 9.94 17.78
CA ASP A 71 10.48 10.33 16.44
C ASP A 71 9.34 10.38 15.42
N GLU A 72 8.37 9.47 15.55
CA GLU A 72 7.22 9.33 14.66
C GLU A 72 5.95 8.99 15.45
N VAL A 73 4.81 9.60 15.09
CA VAL A 73 3.52 9.34 15.75
C VAL A 73 2.43 9.06 14.72
N TRP A 74 1.57 8.09 15.02
CA TRP A 74 0.49 7.63 14.16
C TRP A 74 -0.84 7.59 14.91
N ALA A 75 -1.92 7.93 14.21
CA ALA A 75 -3.30 7.66 14.62
C ALA A 75 -3.94 6.65 13.65
N VAL A 76 -4.52 5.58 14.19
CA VAL A 76 -5.17 4.49 13.48
C VAL A 76 -6.65 4.47 13.83
N PHE A 77 -7.52 4.74 12.87
CA PHE A 77 -8.96 4.82 13.13
C PHE A 77 -9.83 4.55 11.91
N ASP A 78 -11.08 4.19 12.18
CA ASP A 78 -12.11 3.98 11.19
C ASP A 78 -12.98 5.25 11.04
N LYS A 79 -13.81 5.30 9.98
CA LYS A 79 -14.78 6.39 9.82
C LYS A 79 -15.98 6.27 10.77
N ASN A 80 -16.36 5.04 11.11
CA ASN A 80 -17.60 4.61 11.77
C ASN A 80 -18.37 5.66 12.63
N GLY A 81 -19.28 6.42 12.02
CA GLY A 81 -20.34 7.16 12.72
C GLY A 81 -19.93 8.42 13.51
N TYR A 82 -18.64 8.73 13.62
CA TYR A 82 -18.16 10.01 14.15
C TYR A 82 -18.14 11.09 13.06
N THR A 83 -18.27 12.37 13.43
CA THR A 83 -18.43 13.46 12.44
C THR A 83 -17.20 14.34 12.28
N LYS A 84 -16.21 14.27 13.18
CA LYS A 84 -15.05 15.19 13.16
C LYS A 84 -13.81 14.67 12.42
N HIS A 85 -13.99 13.86 11.38
CA HIS A 85 -12.86 13.36 10.59
C HIS A 85 -12.13 14.49 9.86
N ARG A 86 -12.84 15.51 9.38
CA ARG A 86 -12.19 16.67 8.75
C ARG A 86 -11.23 17.32 9.73
N GLU A 87 -11.70 17.64 10.93
CA GLU A 87 -10.90 18.27 11.98
C GLU A 87 -9.73 17.39 12.40
N ALA A 88 -9.91 16.06 12.48
CA ALA A 88 -8.83 15.14 12.77
C ALA A 88 -7.72 15.18 11.71
N PHE A 89 -8.10 15.15 10.42
CA PHE A 89 -7.13 15.25 9.32
C PHE A 89 -6.47 16.63 9.23
N ASP A 90 -7.23 17.71 9.44
CA ASP A 90 -6.70 19.08 9.47
C ASP A 90 -5.71 19.26 10.62
N LEU A 91 -6.03 18.74 11.81
CA LEU A 91 -5.15 18.77 12.98
C LEU A 91 -3.88 17.94 12.76
N ALA A 92 -3.98 16.76 12.14
CA ALA A 92 -2.85 15.90 11.84
C ALA A 92 -1.88 16.50 10.82
N ASN A 93 -2.38 17.33 9.89
CA ASN A 93 -1.57 18.02 8.89
C ASN A 93 -0.79 19.22 9.44
N GLN A 94 -1.13 19.72 10.63
CA GLN A 94 -0.38 20.79 11.28
C GLN A 94 0.95 20.27 11.82
N GLN A 95 2.04 20.95 11.46
CA GLN A 95 3.37 20.58 11.94
C GLN A 95 3.64 21.11 13.35
N VAL A 96 4.28 20.28 14.17
CA VAL A 96 4.79 20.61 15.50
C VAL A 96 6.24 20.10 15.56
N LEU A 97 7.20 20.98 15.87
CA LEU A 97 8.63 20.65 15.91
C LEU A 97 9.16 19.99 14.62
N GLY A 98 8.62 20.38 13.46
CA GLY A 98 8.98 19.80 12.16
C GLY A 98 8.40 18.40 11.88
N LYS A 99 7.64 17.84 12.83
CA LYS A 99 6.92 16.56 12.71
C LYS A 99 5.44 16.81 12.51
N LYS A 100 4.68 15.78 12.14
CA LYS A 100 3.22 15.79 12.06
C LYS A 100 2.66 14.44 12.52
N VAL A 101 1.36 14.37 12.79
CA VAL A 101 0.70 13.09 13.05
C VAL A 101 0.43 12.39 11.71
N ASN A 102 0.87 11.15 11.57
CA ASN A 102 0.53 10.32 10.41
C ASN A 102 -0.81 9.60 10.66
N ILE A 103 -1.59 9.36 9.59
CA ILE A 103 -2.91 8.73 9.71
C ILE A 103 -2.93 7.40 8.93
N ALA A 104 -3.32 6.33 9.62
CA ALA A 104 -3.80 5.08 9.04
C ALA A 104 -5.32 4.99 9.24
N PHE A 105 -6.06 5.09 8.16
CA PHE A 105 -7.51 5.25 8.13
C PHE A 105 -8.16 4.16 7.30
N SER A 106 -9.32 3.68 7.74
CA SER A 106 -10.22 2.84 6.94
C SER A 106 -11.63 3.44 6.88
N SER A 107 -12.25 3.41 5.70
CA SER A 107 -13.56 4.03 5.46
C SER A 107 -14.72 3.34 6.18
N ILE A 108 -14.59 2.04 6.46
CA ILE A 108 -15.61 1.22 7.14
C ILE A 108 -15.01 0.59 8.38
N SER A 109 -14.01 -0.27 8.19
CA SER A 109 -13.25 -0.82 9.30
C SER A 109 -11.89 -1.37 8.91
N PHE A 110 -11.02 -1.60 9.90
CA PHE A 110 -9.75 -2.30 9.76
C PHE A 110 -9.89 -3.66 9.03
N GLU A 111 -11.02 -4.36 9.15
CA GLU A 111 -11.26 -5.63 8.45
C GLU A 111 -11.14 -5.51 6.92
N HIS A 112 -11.34 -4.33 6.33
CA HIS A 112 -11.09 -4.16 4.90
C HIS A 112 -9.61 -4.39 4.57
N TRP A 113 -8.69 -3.87 5.40
CA TRP A 113 -7.25 -4.16 5.25
C TRP A 113 -6.96 -5.66 5.38
N VAL A 114 -7.62 -6.38 6.29
CA VAL A 114 -7.53 -7.84 6.39
C VAL A 114 -8.00 -8.52 5.10
N LEU A 115 -9.15 -8.11 4.54
CA LEU A 115 -9.68 -8.65 3.28
C LEU A 115 -8.70 -8.47 2.11
N LEU A 116 -7.99 -7.33 2.05
CA LEU A 116 -7.03 -7.04 0.97
C LEU A 116 -5.85 -8.01 0.94
N HIS A 117 -5.58 -8.78 1.99
CA HIS A 117 -4.58 -9.85 1.95
C HIS A 117 -4.99 -11.02 1.04
N PHE A 118 -6.27 -11.14 0.71
CA PHE A 118 -6.81 -12.28 -0.03
C PHE A 118 -7.38 -11.87 -1.39
N GLU A 119 -8.01 -10.70 -1.49
CA GLU A 119 -8.63 -10.26 -2.73
C GLU A 119 -8.55 -8.75 -2.96
N LYS A 120 -8.56 -8.37 -4.24
CA LYS A 120 -8.87 -7.00 -4.68
C LYS A 120 -10.34 -6.74 -4.41
N SER A 121 -10.65 -5.80 -3.49
CA SER A 121 -12.04 -5.48 -3.13
C SER A 121 -12.29 -3.97 -3.11
N ASN A 122 -13.08 -3.50 -4.08
CA ASN A 122 -13.59 -2.13 -4.17
C ASN A 122 -15.05 -2.00 -3.70
N THR A 123 -15.57 -3.04 -3.02
CA THR A 123 -16.92 -3.09 -2.45
C THR A 123 -17.07 -2.13 -1.27
N ALA A 124 -18.07 -1.24 -1.34
CA ALA A 124 -18.44 -0.36 -0.23
C ALA A 124 -19.31 -1.12 0.77
N PHE A 125 -18.68 -1.89 1.65
CA PHE A 125 -19.40 -2.66 2.66
C PHE A 125 -20.17 -1.75 3.63
N PRO A 126 -21.42 -2.08 3.99
CA PRO A 126 -22.17 -1.26 4.95
C PRO A 126 -21.58 -1.30 6.37
N LYS A 127 -21.09 -2.47 6.81
CA LYS A 127 -20.57 -2.68 8.16
C LYS A 127 -19.36 -3.64 8.14
N SER A 128 -18.58 -3.62 9.22
CA SER A 128 -17.48 -4.56 9.40
C SER A 128 -17.93 -6.03 9.37
N LYS A 129 -19.16 -6.32 9.84
CA LYS A 129 -19.72 -7.69 9.81
C LYS A 129 -19.79 -8.25 8.39
N ASP A 130 -20.14 -7.45 7.39
CA ASP A 130 -20.25 -7.92 6.01
C ASP A 130 -18.87 -8.34 5.44
N ILE A 131 -17.80 -7.68 5.92
CA ILE A 131 -16.41 -8.03 5.58
C ILE A 131 -16.00 -9.34 6.27
N ILE A 132 -16.36 -9.52 7.54
CA ILE A 132 -16.10 -10.76 8.29
C ILE A 132 -16.85 -11.94 7.65
N ASP A 133 -18.12 -11.75 7.27
CA ASP A 133 -18.91 -12.78 6.60
C ASP A 133 -18.32 -13.12 5.22
N ARG A 134 -17.72 -12.15 4.51
CA ARG A 134 -16.95 -12.37 3.26
C ARG A 134 -15.68 -13.21 3.51
N LEU A 135 -14.89 -12.86 4.53
CA LEU A 135 -13.68 -13.60 4.91
C LEU A 135 -14.00 -15.07 5.22
N ALA A 136 -15.09 -15.31 5.95
CA ALA A 136 -15.54 -16.66 6.28
C ALA A 136 -16.13 -17.40 5.08
N GLY A 137 -17.04 -16.76 4.33
CA GLY A 137 -17.73 -17.37 3.20
C GLY A 137 -16.80 -17.75 2.04
N CYS A 138 -15.68 -17.04 1.87
CA CYS A 138 -14.65 -17.37 0.88
C CYS A 138 -13.57 -18.33 1.40
N GLY A 139 -13.63 -18.75 2.67
CA GLY A 139 -12.61 -19.62 3.25
C GLY A 139 -11.26 -18.93 3.50
N TYR A 140 -11.20 -17.61 3.45
CA TYR A 140 -9.95 -16.83 3.57
C TYR A 140 -9.44 -16.80 5.01
N PHE A 141 -10.33 -16.51 5.96
CA PHE A 141 -10.01 -16.51 7.38
C PHE A 141 -11.26 -16.87 8.21
N PRO A 142 -11.76 -18.12 8.13
CA PRO A 142 -13.04 -18.54 8.72
C PRO A 142 -13.17 -18.33 10.22
N GLU A 143 -12.05 -18.40 10.95
CA GLU A 143 -12.00 -18.23 12.39
C GLU A 143 -11.82 -16.77 12.85
N TYR A 144 -11.76 -15.80 11.92
CA TYR A 144 -11.57 -14.39 12.28
C TYR A 144 -12.77 -13.82 13.04
N GLU A 145 -12.51 -13.23 14.21
CA GLU A 145 -13.52 -12.57 15.03
C GLU A 145 -12.97 -11.28 15.65
N LYS A 146 -13.76 -10.19 15.59
CA LYS A 146 -13.34 -8.82 15.97
C LYS A 146 -13.03 -8.62 17.47
N LYS A 147 -13.39 -9.57 18.34
CA LYS A 147 -13.36 -9.40 19.81
C LYS A 147 -12.54 -10.45 20.54
N THR A 148 -11.90 -11.35 19.81
CA THR A 148 -11.06 -12.39 20.40
C THR A 148 -9.60 -12.05 20.22
N TYR A 149 -8.76 -12.56 21.11
CA TYR A 149 -7.31 -12.48 20.95
C TYR A 149 -6.89 -13.47 19.86
N ILE A 150 -6.98 -13.04 18.61
CA ILE A 150 -6.49 -13.78 17.46
C ILE A 150 -5.25 -13.07 16.94
N ASP A 151 -4.15 -13.82 16.86
CA ASP A 151 -2.93 -13.38 16.21
C ASP A 151 -3.18 -13.19 14.70
N THR A 152 -3.66 -12.00 14.36
CA THR A 152 -4.12 -11.66 13.02
C THR A 152 -2.94 -11.46 12.08
N PHE A 153 -1.85 -10.82 12.53
CA PHE A 153 -0.71 -10.55 11.66
C PHE A 153 0.03 -11.83 11.26
N SER A 154 0.29 -12.76 12.19
CA SER A 154 1.00 -14.01 11.86
C SER A 154 0.27 -14.84 10.80
N ARG A 155 -1.07 -14.78 10.75
CA ARG A 155 -1.89 -15.46 9.74
C ARG A 155 -1.82 -14.78 8.36
N LEU A 156 -1.51 -13.50 8.34
CA LEU A 156 -1.56 -12.64 7.16
C LEU A 156 -0.17 -12.30 6.61
N GLN A 157 0.89 -12.51 7.39
CA GLN A 157 2.26 -12.07 7.12
C GLN A 157 2.73 -12.43 5.70
N GLU A 158 2.57 -13.68 5.28
CA GLU A 158 2.99 -14.18 3.96
C GLU A 158 2.25 -13.49 2.80
N ARG A 159 1.07 -12.89 3.06
CA ARG A 159 0.24 -12.19 2.09
C ARG A 159 0.37 -10.67 2.17
N THR A 160 1.26 -10.14 3.02
CA THR A 160 1.39 -8.69 3.21
C THR A 160 1.72 -7.96 1.90
N ALA A 161 2.59 -8.53 1.06
CA ALA A 161 2.90 -7.94 -0.25
C ALA A 161 1.66 -7.89 -1.16
N ILE A 162 0.79 -8.91 -1.12
CA ILE A 162 -0.48 -8.94 -1.84
C ILE A 162 -1.42 -7.84 -1.31
N ALA A 163 -1.51 -7.67 0.01
CA ALA A 163 -2.33 -6.62 0.63
C ALA A 163 -1.87 -5.21 0.25
N LEU A 164 -0.57 -4.96 0.21
CA LEU A 164 0.01 -3.68 -0.22
C LEU A 164 -0.32 -3.38 -1.69
N GLU A 165 -0.17 -4.38 -2.57
CA GLU A 165 -0.52 -4.24 -3.99
C GLU A 165 -2.03 -4.04 -4.18
N ASN A 166 -2.87 -4.78 -3.45
CA ASN A 166 -4.32 -4.65 -3.50
C ASN A 166 -4.80 -3.31 -2.91
N SER A 167 -4.10 -2.77 -1.91
CA SER A 167 -4.36 -1.42 -1.39
C SER A 167 -4.01 -0.35 -2.42
N ALA A 168 -2.88 -0.45 -3.12
CA ALA A 168 -2.55 0.45 -4.22
C ALA A 168 -3.57 0.35 -5.38
N TRP A 169 -4.06 -0.86 -5.67
CA TRP A 169 -5.15 -1.04 -6.64
C TRP A 169 -6.44 -0.35 -6.20
N LEU A 170 -6.81 -0.47 -4.92
CA LEU A 170 -8.00 0.17 -4.38
C LEU A 170 -7.88 1.71 -4.46
N GLU A 171 -6.71 2.27 -4.14
CA GLU A 171 -6.44 3.70 -4.33
C GLU A 171 -6.66 4.09 -5.80
N TYR A 172 -6.04 3.37 -6.75
CA TYR A 172 -6.23 3.58 -8.19
C TYR A 172 -7.71 3.55 -8.61
N GLN A 173 -8.50 2.58 -8.14
CA GLN A 173 -9.93 2.49 -8.49
C GLN A 173 -10.78 3.67 -8.01
N LYS A 174 -10.34 4.41 -6.98
CA LYS A 174 -11.03 5.61 -6.48
C LYS A 174 -10.60 6.89 -7.18
N THR A 175 -9.57 6.78 -7.99
CA THR A 175 -8.90 7.88 -8.64
C THR A 175 -8.83 7.54 -10.11
N SER A 176 -9.78 7.96 -10.94
CA SER A 176 -9.85 7.61 -12.38
C SER A 176 -8.62 8.03 -13.22
N SER A 177 -7.50 8.41 -12.56
CA SER A 177 -6.19 8.84 -13.06
C SER A 177 -5.03 8.62 -12.06
N GLY A 178 -5.22 7.89 -10.95
CA GLY A 178 -4.19 7.77 -9.89
C GLY A 178 -4.06 8.99 -8.96
N LEU A 179 -4.92 10.02 -9.11
CA LEU A 179 -5.03 11.17 -8.22
C LEU A 179 -6.31 11.11 -7.40
N LEU A 180 -6.19 11.24 -6.06
CA LEU A 180 -7.35 11.44 -5.19
C LEU A 180 -8.22 12.52 -5.84
N PRO A 181 -9.52 12.26 -6.14
CA PRO A 181 -10.41 13.34 -6.54
C PRO A 181 -10.31 14.46 -5.50
N ASP A 182 -10.71 15.70 -5.82
CA ASP A 182 -10.79 16.79 -4.83
C ASP A 182 -11.60 16.41 -3.56
N THR A 183 -12.31 15.28 -3.62
CA THR A 183 -12.82 14.50 -2.50
C THR A 183 -11.74 14.15 -1.46
N PRO A 184 -11.84 14.69 -0.24
CA PRO A 184 -10.97 14.32 0.87
C PRO A 184 -10.98 12.81 1.16
N VAL A 185 -9.83 12.26 1.58
CA VAL A 185 -9.65 10.82 1.88
C VAL A 185 -10.73 10.26 2.80
N TYR A 186 -11.09 11.00 3.85
CA TYR A 186 -12.14 10.61 4.81
C TYR A 186 -13.56 10.58 4.23
N GLN A 187 -13.76 11.00 2.98
CA GLN A 187 -15.02 10.86 2.25
C GLN A 187 -15.04 9.67 1.29
N LEU A 188 -13.90 9.05 1.01
CA LEU A 188 -13.81 7.89 0.12
C LEU A 188 -14.41 6.64 0.78
N ASN A 189 -15.13 5.84 -0.01
CA ASN A 189 -15.63 4.53 0.39
C ASN A 189 -15.74 3.57 -0.81
N PRO A 190 -15.12 2.37 -0.74
CA PRO A 190 -14.12 1.97 0.23
C PRO A 190 -12.79 2.70 0.08
N TYR A 191 -12.04 2.79 1.17
CA TYR A 191 -10.66 3.25 1.20
C TYR A 191 -9.97 2.70 2.45
N THR A 192 -8.70 2.32 2.33
CA THR A 192 -7.83 2.12 3.49
C THR A 192 -6.39 2.43 3.10
N ASN A 193 -5.67 3.10 3.99
CA ASN A 193 -4.22 3.34 3.86
C ASN A 193 -3.42 2.75 5.03
N VAL A 194 -3.98 1.78 5.77
CA VAL A 194 -3.28 1.02 6.81
C VAL A 194 -1.99 0.40 6.28
N GLY A 195 -1.98 -0.01 5.01
CA GLY A 195 -0.79 -0.51 4.33
C GLY A 195 0.40 0.46 4.35
N LYS A 196 0.19 1.79 4.46
CA LYS A 196 1.29 2.77 4.59
C LYS A 196 2.04 2.61 5.91
N LEU A 197 1.31 2.42 7.02
CA LEU A 197 1.89 2.13 8.33
C LEU A 197 2.57 0.75 8.32
N VAL A 198 1.91 -0.28 7.80
CA VAL A 198 2.50 -1.64 7.73
C VAL A 198 3.79 -1.65 6.90
N LYS A 199 3.79 -1.01 5.73
CA LYS A 199 4.98 -0.83 4.88
C LYS A 199 6.11 -0.15 5.65
N ARG A 200 5.80 0.92 6.39
CA ARG A 200 6.75 1.68 7.22
C ARG A 200 7.35 0.86 8.35
N LEU A 201 6.54 0.05 9.04
CA LEU A 201 7.00 -0.79 10.15
C LEU A 201 7.86 -1.97 9.68
N LEU A 202 7.49 -2.61 8.57
CA LEU A 202 8.20 -3.77 8.02
C LEU A 202 9.42 -3.42 7.16
N GLY A 203 9.78 -2.12 7.06
CA GLY A 203 10.90 -1.67 6.22
C GLY A 203 10.74 -2.03 4.74
N ILE A 204 9.50 -2.21 4.26
CA ILE A 204 9.25 -2.55 2.87
C ILE A 204 9.44 -1.28 2.04
N GLU A 205 10.42 -1.28 1.15
CA GLU A 205 10.69 -0.12 0.29
C GLU A 205 9.86 -0.15 -1.00
N THR A 206 9.45 -1.34 -1.44
CA THR A 206 8.76 -1.55 -2.72
C THR A 206 7.56 -0.63 -2.91
N VAL A 207 7.56 0.16 -3.98
CA VAL A 207 6.45 1.06 -4.36
C VAL A 207 5.53 0.31 -5.32
N PHE A 208 4.24 0.23 -4.98
CA PHE A 208 3.22 -0.37 -5.83
C PHE A 208 2.44 0.74 -6.52
N ILE A 209 2.35 0.69 -7.85
CA ILE A 209 1.61 1.65 -8.67
C ILE A 209 0.61 0.87 -9.51
N TRP A 210 -0.63 1.32 -9.53
CA TRP A 210 -1.65 0.83 -10.47
C TRP A 210 -2.01 1.92 -11.47
N SER A 211 -2.20 1.50 -12.72
CA SER A 211 -2.52 2.38 -13.84
C SER A 211 -3.33 1.64 -14.91
N GLY A 212 -3.72 2.36 -15.96
CA GLY A 212 -4.47 1.84 -17.10
C GLY A 212 -3.74 2.06 -18.42
N ILE A 213 -4.18 1.36 -19.46
CA ILE A 213 -3.69 1.57 -20.82
C ILE A 213 -3.86 3.03 -21.26
N GLY A 214 -2.87 3.57 -21.96
CA GLY A 214 -2.85 4.96 -22.41
C GLY A 214 -2.58 6.01 -21.31
N ILE A 215 -2.50 5.61 -20.03
CA ILE A 215 -2.18 6.51 -18.93
C ILE A 215 -0.66 6.56 -18.73
N GLU A 216 -0.12 7.78 -18.74
CA GLU A 216 1.29 8.03 -18.47
C GLU A 216 1.61 7.70 -17.00
N THR A 217 2.54 6.77 -16.81
CA THR A 217 2.88 6.21 -15.50
C THR A 217 4.36 6.40 -15.23
N THR A 218 4.72 7.01 -14.10
CA THR A 218 6.12 7.15 -13.69
C THR A 218 6.54 5.92 -12.89
N VAL A 219 7.59 5.24 -13.33
CA VAL A 219 8.23 4.12 -12.65
C VAL A 219 9.68 4.48 -12.40
N GLU A 220 10.00 4.83 -11.15
CA GLU A 220 11.30 5.43 -10.79
C GLU A 220 11.61 6.67 -11.65
N ASP A 221 12.57 6.52 -12.56
CA ASP A 221 13.11 7.53 -13.46
C ASP A 221 12.71 7.26 -14.93
N LEU A 222 11.76 6.36 -15.16
CA LEU A 222 11.13 6.13 -16.45
C LEU A 222 9.68 6.62 -16.43
N GLN A 223 9.29 7.32 -17.49
CA GLN A 223 7.89 7.64 -17.74
C GLN A 223 7.40 6.71 -18.86
N ILE A 224 6.44 5.85 -18.55
CA ILE A 224 5.96 4.82 -19.46
C ILE A 224 4.49 5.03 -19.82
N THR A 225 4.12 4.72 -21.05
CA THR A 225 2.73 4.67 -21.50
C THR A 225 2.53 3.42 -22.34
N LEU A 226 1.49 2.65 -22.04
CA LEU A 226 1.17 1.42 -22.78
C LEU A 226 0.13 1.70 -23.85
N GLN A 227 0.33 1.13 -25.03
CA GLN A 227 -0.63 1.08 -26.12
C GLN A 227 -0.72 -0.36 -26.62
N TYR A 228 -1.91 -0.80 -27.01
CA TYR A 228 -2.13 -2.18 -27.42
C TYR A 228 -3.04 -2.22 -28.64
N GLN A 229 -2.56 -2.81 -29.73
CA GLN A 229 -3.31 -2.94 -30.97
C GLN A 229 -3.03 -4.31 -31.62
N GLY A 230 -4.09 -5.08 -31.84
CA GLY A 230 -3.98 -6.42 -32.43
C GLY A 230 -3.18 -7.36 -31.53
N LEU A 231 -1.99 -7.77 -31.97
CA LEU A 231 -1.07 -8.62 -31.21
C LEU A 231 0.24 -7.90 -30.86
N VAL A 232 0.22 -6.57 -30.86
CA VAL A 232 1.38 -5.74 -30.53
C VAL A 232 1.06 -4.88 -29.31
N LEU A 233 1.85 -5.05 -28.26
CA LEU A 233 1.89 -4.19 -27.08
C LEU A 233 3.10 -3.26 -27.21
N SER A 234 2.84 -1.96 -27.33
CA SER A 234 3.86 -0.91 -27.42
C SER A 234 4.01 -0.27 -26.05
N ILE A 235 5.26 -0.15 -25.58
CA ILE A 235 5.60 0.55 -24.35
C ILE A 235 6.42 1.76 -24.73
N LEU A 236 5.78 2.92 -24.75
CA LEU A 236 6.47 4.18 -24.94
C LEU A 236 7.19 4.52 -23.64
N ILE A 237 8.50 4.73 -23.72
CA ILE A 237 9.35 5.02 -22.56
C ILE A 237 10.08 6.33 -22.82
N GLU A 238 9.95 7.26 -21.89
CA GLU A 238 10.85 8.41 -21.75
C GLU A 238 11.79 8.19 -20.57
N ASN A 239 13.09 8.26 -20.83
CA ASN A 239 14.12 8.13 -19.79
C ASN A 239 14.39 9.50 -19.15
N LYS A 240 13.91 9.68 -17.92
CA LYS A 240 14.13 10.90 -17.11
C LYS A 240 15.37 10.82 -16.22
N SER A 241 16.14 9.73 -16.30
CA SER A 241 17.34 9.53 -15.52
C SER A 241 18.58 10.15 -16.16
N ASN A 242 19.68 10.16 -15.41
CA ASN A 242 21.01 10.46 -15.93
C ASN A 242 21.74 9.21 -16.49
N GLY A 243 21.14 8.03 -16.36
CA GLY A 243 21.69 6.76 -16.82
C GLY A 243 21.06 6.29 -18.14
N GLN A 244 21.67 5.29 -18.75
CA GLN A 244 21.14 4.66 -19.96
C GLN A 244 20.45 3.34 -19.64
N TYR A 245 19.33 3.07 -20.28
CA TYR A 245 18.64 1.78 -20.22
C TYR A 245 18.84 1.00 -21.52
N VAL A 246 19.00 -0.33 -21.39
CA VAL A 246 19.07 -1.24 -22.54
C VAL A 246 18.05 -2.35 -22.32
N PHE A 247 17.08 -2.46 -23.21
CA PHE A 247 16.10 -3.53 -23.24
C PHE A 247 16.35 -4.41 -24.45
N ASN A 248 16.49 -5.71 -24.23
CA ASN A 248 16.63 -6.72 -25.27
C ASN A 248 15.83 -7.96 -24.88
N GLN A 249 15.72 -8.92 -25.80
CA GLN A 249 14.92 -10.14 -25.57
C GLN A 249 15.37 -10.93 -24.33
N THR A 250 16.66 -10.89 -23.96
CA THR A 250 17.20 -11.71 -22.86
C THR A 250 16.99 -11.08 -21.50
N ASN A 251 16.90 -9.75 -21.40
CA ASN A 251 16.74 -9.06 -20.11
C ASN A 251 15.33 -8.54 -19.85
N ILE A 252 14.51 -8.31 -20.88
CA ILE A 252 13.22 -7.63 -20.73
C ILE A 252 12.27 -8.37 -19.77
N GLY A 253 12.33 -9.70 -19.70
CA GLY A 253 11.54 -10.51 -18.77
C GLY A 253 11.88 -10.31 -17.28
N GLN A 254 13.02 -9.67 -16.96
CA GLN A 254 13.35 -9.27 -15.59
C GLN A 254 12.58 -8.04 -15.14
N TYR A 255 12.20 -7.19 -16.10
CA TYR A 255 11.47 -5.96 -15.87
C TYR A 255 9.97 -6.14 -16.15
N LEU A 256 9.60 -7.01 -17.10
CA LEU A 256 8.24 -7.06 -17.62
C LEU A 256 7.64 -8.46 -17.56
N GLN A 257 6.41 -8.53 -17.07
CA GLN A 257 5.56 -9.73 -17.15
C GLN A 257 4.17 -9.33 -17.64
N ILE A 258 3.58 -10.16 -18.50
CA ILE A 258 2.18 -10.03 -18.93
C ILE A 258 1.41 -11.20 -18.31
N ARG A 259 0.33 -10.92 -17.57
CA ARG A 259 -0.45 -11.94 -16.88
C ARG A 259 -1.94 -11.80 -17.15
N ASP A 260 -2.62 -12.93 -17.27
CA ASP A 260 -4.08 -12.96 -17.34
C ASP A 260 -4.73 -12.81 -15.95
N SER A 261 -6.07 -12.76 -15.92
CA SER A 261 -6.85 -12.59 -14.70
C SER A 261 -6.74 -13.74 -13.69
N VAL A 262 -6.21 -14.90 -14.09
CA VAL A 262 -5.98 -16.06 -13.23
C VAL A 262 -4.49 -16.28 -12.92
N GLY A 263 -3.63 -15.35 -13.33
CA GLY A 263 -2.19 -15.33 -13.03
C GLY A 263 -1.31 -16.06 -14.06
N GLY A 264 -1.90 -16.58 -15.14
CA GLY A 264 -1.20 -17.22 -16.25
C GLY A 264 -0.28 -16.23 -16.96
N VAL A 265 0.96 -16.65 -17.24
CA VAL A 265 1.96 -15.80 -17.89
C VAL A 265 1.78 -15.86 -19.40
N ASN A 266 1.73 -14.69 -20.06
CA ASN A 266 1.72 -14.57 -21.51
C ASN A 266 3.13 -14.29 -22.02
N ASP A 267 3.61 -15.17 -22.89
CA ASP A 267 4.88 -14.97 -23.58
C ASP A 267 4.80 -13.81 -24.58
N PHE A 268 5.93 -13.15 -24.77
CA PHE A 268 6.09 -12.11 -25.77
C PHE A 268 7.49 -12.16 -26.42
N SER A 269 7.61 -11.52 -27.57
CA SER A 269 8.88 -11.30 -28.26
C SER A 269 9.08 -9.81 -28.52
N LEU A 270 10.24 -9.28 -28.10
CA LEU A 270 10.65 -7.91 -28.35
C LEU A 270 11.17 -7.79 -29.79
N ALA A 271 10.62 -6.85 -30.56
CA ALA A 271 10.94 -6.70 -31.97
C ALA A 271 12.41 -6.35 -32.24
N ALA A 272 13.03 -5.53 -31.38
CA ALA A 272 14.43 -5.13 -31.49
C ALA A 272 14.99 -4.72 -30.13
N THR A 273 16.31 -4.87 -29.97
CA THR A 273 17.02 -4.25 -28.84
C THR A 273 16.86 -2.73 -28.90
N LYS A 274 16.54 -2.14 -27.75
CA LYS A 274 16.34 -0.69 -27.59
C LYS A 274 17.29 -0.16 -26.53
N LEU A 275 18.01 0.89 -26.91
CA LEU A 275 18.89 1.65 -26.04
C LEU A 275 18.23 3.02 -25.84
N ILE A 276 17.93 3.36 -24.60
CA ILE A 276 17.22 4.58 -24.24
C ILE A 276 18.18 5.46 -23.45
N ALA A 277 18.81 6.40 -24.17
CA ALA A 277 19.73 7.37 -23.58
C ALA A 277 19.00 8.33 -22.63
N PRO A 278 19.72 9.02 -21.71
CA PRO A 278 19.15 10.09 -20.89
C PRO A 278 18.37 11.10 -21.73
N GLY A 279 17.12 11.40 -21.33
CA GLY A 279 16.22 12.32 -22.03
C GLY A 279 15.59 11.79 -23.33
N ALA A 280 15.94 10.59 -23.77
CA ALA A 280 15.39 10.02 -25.02
C ALA A 280 13.99 9.41 -24.80
N LYS A 281 13.23 9.36 -25.90
CA LYS A 281 11.95 8.66 -26.01
C LYS A 281 12.07 7.52 -27.00
N GLU A 282 11.72 6.32 -26.58
CA GLU A 282 11.76 5.11 -27.41
C GLU A 282 10.51 4.27 -27.18
N SER A 283 10.15 3.44 -28.16
CA SER A 283 9.07 2.45 -28.00
C SER A 283 9.64 1.04 -27.98
N LEU A 284 9.24 0.25 -26.98
CA LEU A 284 9.43 -1.20 -26.98
C LEU A 284 8.21 -1.86 -27.61
N GLU A 285 8.41 -2.49 -28.77
CA GLU A 285 7.34 -3.21 -29.48
C GLU A 285 7.39 -4.69 -29.12
N LEU A 286 6.35 -5.17 -28.43
CA LEU A 286 6.24 -6.55 -27.98
C LEU A 286 5.15 -7.28 -28.78
N SER A 287 5.54 -8.31 -29.51
CA SER A 287 4.60 -9.23 -30.15
C SER A 287 4.13 -10.31 -29.17
N VAL A 288 2.83 -10.48 -29.04
CA VAL A 288 2.19 -11.50 -28.18
C VAL A 288 1.49 -12.58 -28.99
N LYS A 289 1.30 -13.76 -28.39
CA LYS A 289 0.72 -14.93 -29.07
C LYS A 289 -0.82 -14.93 -29.12
N SER A 290 -1.46 -14.19 -28.23
CA SER A 290 -2.91 -14.15 -28.07
C SER A 290 -3.37 -12.75 -27.65
N PRO A 291 -4.67 -12.43 -27.86
CA PRO A 291 -5.24 -11.18 -27.38
C PRO A 291 -5.03 -10.97 -25.88
N LEU A 292 -4.72 -9.74 -25.48
CA LEU A 292 -4.43 -9.36 -24.09
C LEU A 292 -5.60 -8.69 -23.36
N ALA A 293 -6.82 -8.74 -23.90
CA ALA A 293 -8.00 -8.23 -23.18
C ALA A 293 -8.11 -8.93 -21.82
N GLY A 294 -8.36 -8.17 -20.74
CA GLY A 294 -8.40 -8.72 -19.38
C GLY A 294 -7.04 -8.93 -18.71
N ASN A 295 -5.93 -8.73 -19.43
CA ASN A 295 -4.59 -8.96 -18.88
C ASN A 295 -4.06 -7.72 -18.16
N ILE A 296 -3.03 -7.93 -17.36
CA ILE A 296 -2.23 -6.90 -16.72
C ILE A 296 -0.78 -6.99 -17.20
N VAL A 297 -0.13 -5.85 -17.29
CA VAL A 297 1.33 -5.75 -17.48
C VAL A 297 1.94 -5.32 -16.16
N THR A 298 2.86 -6.12 -15.64
CA THR A 298 3.73 -5.73 -14.53
C THR A 298 5.04 -5.20 -15.09
N PHE A 299 5.42 -3.99 -14.70
CA PHE A 299 6.73 -3.39 -14.97
C PHE A 299 7.46 -3.14 -13.65
N LEU A 300 8.56 -3.83 -13.42
CA LEU A 300 9.40 -3.76 -12.22
C LEU A 300 10.71 -3.04 -12.56
N LEU A 301 11.02 -1.99 -11.80
CA LEU A 301 12.30 -1.29 -11.92
C LEU A 301 12.80 -0.86 -10.55
N LYS A 302 14.02 -1.28 -10.20
CA LYS A 302 14.69 -1.02 -8.91
C LYS A 302 13.84 -1.45 -7.72
N GLY A 303 12.99 -0.57 -7.18
CA GLY A 303 12.04 -0.87 -6.10
C GLY A 303 10.58 -0.59 -6.47
N THR A 304 10.27 -0.14 -7.68
CA THR A 304 8.90 0.19 -8.09
C THR A 304 8.31 -0.91 -8.96
N LYS A 305 7.16 -1.43 -8.54
CA LYS A 305 6.31 -2.35 -9.30
C LYS A 305 5.07 -1.59 -9.79
N ALA A 306 5.02 -1.32 -11.09
CA ALA A 306 3.83 -0.81 -11.75
C ALA A 306 3.00 -1.96 -12.34
N VAL A 307 1.69 -1.92 -12.11
CA VAL A 307 0.72 -2.88 -12.64
C VAL A 307 -0.29 -2.10 -13.49
N ILE A 308 -0.37 -2.43 -14.77
CA ILE A 308 -1.12 -1.67 -15.76
C ILE A 308 -2.21 -2.57 -16.34
N GLU A 309 -3.47 -2.20 -16.14
CA GLU A 309 -4.62 -2.93 -16.67
C GLU A 309 -4.78 -2.64 -18.18
N LEU A 310 -4.93 -3.70 -18.99
CA LEU A 310 -5.09 -3.62 -20.45
C LEU A 310 -6.57 -3.61 -20.90
N ASN A 311 -7.47 -3.25 -19.98
CA ASN A 311 -8.92 -3.17 -20.22
C ASN A 311 -9.36 -1.80 -20.73
#